data_AF-A0AAD8I7Q7-F1
#
_entry.id   AF-A0AAD8I7Q7-F1
#
_cell.length_a   1.000
_cell.length_b   1.000
_cell.length_c   1.000
_cell.angle_alpha   90.00
_cell.angle_beta   90.00
_cell.angle_gamma   90.00
#
_symmetry.space_group_name_H-M   'P 1'
#
loop_
_entity.id
_entity.type
_entity.pdbx_description
1 polymer ?
#
loop_
_entity_poly.entity_id
_entity_poly.type
_entity_poly.pdbx_seq_one_letter_code
_entity_poly.pdbx_strand_id
1 'polypeptide(L)'
;MSSSKSSCSSIRNPYGTSSNNYFMSNKNYDSDFEYRFNGIKCKCDLVAPCQEAWREGKTDPGRRFFGCSQYKDARKKCNFFLRADPPYTDRAREVVEALKAKLRAKDEKLQRATIELPFFRKKNVGFERRMCVTSKEK
;
A
#
# COMPACT_ATOMS: atom_id res chain seq x y z
N MET A 1 34.07 -5.18 24.20
CA MET A 1 32.87 -4.59 24.83
C MET A 1 32.63 -3.22 24.21
N SER A 2 31.61 -3.09 23.37
CA SER A 2 30.91 -1.82 23.10
C SER A 2 29.73 -2.09 22.17
N SER A 3 28.59 -2.40 22.79
CA SER A 3 27.29 -2.57 22.13
C SER A 3 26.65 -1.21 21.91
N SER A 4 26.50 -0.78 20.66
CA SER A 4 25.74 0.42 20.32
C SER A 4 24.28 0.03 20.06
N LYS A 5 23.44 0.22 21.08
CA LYS A 5 21.98 0.06 21.02
C LYS A 5 21.41 1.13 20.08
N SER A 6 21.00 0.75 18.87
CA SER A 6 20.21 1.62 18.00
C SER A 6 18.77 1.67 18.53
N SER A 7 18.40 2.82 19.08
CA SER A 7 17.05 3.07 19.55
C SER A 7 16.16 3.32 18.33
N CYS A 8 15.38 2.31 17.97
CA CYS A 8 14.29 2.37 17.00
C CYS A 8 13.21 3.33 17.53
N SER A 9 13.25 4.58 17.09
CA SER A 9 12.15 5.52 17.31
C SER A 9 11.01 5.13 16.38
N SER A 10 9.99 4.52 16.98
CA SER A 10 8.77 4.05 16.33
C SER A 10 8.17 5.13 15.42
N ILE A 11 8.22 4.90 14.11
CA ILE A 11 7.52 5.69 13.11
C ILE A 11 6.02 5.48 13.36
N ARG A 12 5.34 6.48 13.91
CA ARG A 12 3.87 6.49 13.96
C ARG A 12 3.38 6.58 12.53
N ASN A 13 2.80 5.49 12.06
CA ASN A 13 2.06 5.45 10.81
C ASN A 13 0.94 6.51 10.89
N PRO A 14 0.86 7.47 9.96
CA PRO A 14 -0.22 8.46 9.93
C PRO A 14 -1.56 7.84 9.49
N TYR A 15 -1.54 6.57 9.06
CA TYR A 15 -2.74 5.76 8.86
C TYR A 15 -3.23 5.21 10.21
N GLY A 16 -3.69 6.11 11.08
CA GLY A 16 -4.39 5.71 12.29
C GLY A 16 -5.67 4.97 11.92
N THR A 17 -5.75 3.70 12.27
CA THR A 17 -7.02 2.97 12.44
C THR A 17 -7.79 3.66 13.57
N SER A 18 -8.65 4.60 13.21
CA SER A 18 -9.66 5.14 14.12
C SER A 18 -11.03 4.68 13.61
N SER A 19 -11.52 3.62 14.23
CA SER A 19 -12.94 3.30 14.21
C SER A 19 -13.70 4.52 14.76
N ASN A 20 -14.44 5.21 13.91
CA ASN A 20 -15.59 6.00 14.35
C ASN A 20 -16.55 6.23 13.18
N ASN A 21 -17.79 5.79 13.40
CA ASN A 21 -18.95 6.04 12.56
C ASN A 21 -19.24 7.54 12.49
N TYR A 22 -19.17 8.14 11.30
CA TYR A 22 -19.86 9.39 11.02
C TYR A 22 -20.54 9.32 9.66
N PHE A 23 -21.85 9.13 9.73
CA PHE A 23 -22.81 9.43 8.69
C PHE A 23 -22.87 10.95 8.52
N MET A 24 -22.31 11.49 7.45
CA MET A 24 -22.52 12.89 7.05
C MET A 24 -22.75 12.94 5.54
N SER A 25 -24.00 13.17 5.17
CA SER A 25 -24.40 13.48 3.81
C SER A 25 -24.06 14.94 3.45
N ASN A 26 -23.73 15.14 2.18
CA ASN A 26 -23.65 16.37 1.39
C ASN A 26 -22.40 17.29 1.44
N LYS A 27 -21.65 17.19 0.33
CA LYS A 27 -21.18 18.25 -0.59
C LYS A 27 -20.28 19.37 -0.03
N ASN A 28 -18.97 19.12 -0.06
CA ASN A 28 -17.93 19.94 -0.70
C ASN A 28 -16.58 19.21 -0.57
N TYR A 29 -16.12 18.58 -1.65
CA TYR A 29 -14.89 17.74 -1.64
C TYR A 29 -13.59 18.54 -1.44
N ASP A 30 -13.64 19.87 -1.52
CA ASP A 30 -12.46 20.75 -1.38
C ASP A 30 -12.15 21.11 0.08
N SER A 31 -13.17 21.40 0.90
CA SER A 31 -12.96 21.90 2.27
C SER A 31 -12.39 20.85 3.22
N ASP A 32 -12.78 19.58 3.08
CA ASP A 32 -12.26 18.49 3.93
C ASP A 32 -10.81 18.11 3.61
N PHE A 33 -10.35 18.40 2.40
CA PHE A 33 -8.98 18.13 1.98
C PHE A 33 -8.00 19.09 2.68
N GLU A 34 -8.37 20.37 2.76
CA GLU A 34 -7.51 21.43 3.29
C GLU A 34 -7.26 21.27 4.80
N TYR A 35 -8.25 20.79 5.57
CA TYR A 35 -8.09 20.51 7.01
C TYR A 35 -7.19 19.32 7.30
N ARG A 36 -7.25 18.26 6.49
CA ARG A 36 -6.47 17.03 6.72
C ARG A 36 -4.96 17.23 6.56
N PHE A 37 -4.59 18.27 5.85
CA PHE A 37 -3.20 18.56 5.52
C PHE A 37 -2.69 19.89 6.07
N ASN A 38 -3.49 20.57 6.90
CA ASN A 38 -3.06 21.78 7.57
C ASN A 38 -1.93 21.48 8.57
N GLY A 39 -0.81 22.20 8.44
CA GLY A 39 0.30 22.09 9.37
C GLY A 39 1.16 20.82 9.25
N ILE A 40 1.18 20.13 8.11
CA ILE A 40 2.16 19.04 7.88
C ILE A 40 3.57 19.59 8.06
N LYS A 41 4.36 18.93 8.90
CA LYS A 41 5.77 19.26 9.12
C LYS A 41 6.69 18.26 8.45
N CYS A 42 7.80 18.76 7.92
CA CYS A 42 8.88 17.94 7.40
C CYS A 42 9.77 17.41 8.54
N LYS A 43 10.82 16.65 8.20
CA LYS A 43 11.80 16.14 9.19
C LYS A 43 12.70 17.22 9.81
N CYS A 44 12.59 18.46 9.35
CA CYS A 44 13.26 19.62 9.94
C CYS A 44 12.32 20.42 10.85
N ASP A 45 11.15 19.87 11.18
CA ASP A 45 10.08 20.50 11.97
C ASP A 45 9.50 21.81 11.39
N LEU A 46 9.81 22.09 10.12
CA LEU A 46 9.25 23.19 9.35
C LEU A 46 7.94 22.74 8.70
N VAL A 47 6.97 23.66 8.60
CA VAL A 47 5.76 23.42 7.81
C VAL A 47 6.14 23.19 6.36
N ALA A 48 5.71 22.06 5.82
CA ALA A 48 5.90 21.68 4.44
C ALA A 48 4.77 22.29 3.59
N PRO A 49 5.06 23.16 2.62
CA PRO A 49 4.03 23.69 1.72
C PRO A 49 3.48 22.59 0.80
N CYS A 50 2.20 22.71 0.45
CA CYS A 50 1.63 21.94 -0.66
C CYS A 50 2.10 22.56 -1.98
N GLN A 51 2.65 21.72 -2.86
CA GLN A 51 3.15 22.09 -4.18
C GLN A 51 2.42 21.27 -5.24
N GLU A 52 2.17 21.86 -6.40
CA GLU A 52 1.59 21.16 -7.56
C GLU A 52 2.66 20.99 -8.63
N ALA A 53 2.86 19.75 -9.10
CA ALA A 53 3.74 19.49 -10.22
C ALA A 53 3.02 19.76 -11.54
N TRP A 54 3.43 20.77 -12.29
CA TRP A 54 2.90 21.04 -13.63
C TRP A 54 3.65 20.21 -14.69
N ARG A 55 2.91 19.68 -15.66
CA ARG A 55 3.51 19.13 -16.89
C ARG A 55 3.49 20.21 -17.95
N GLU A 56 4.63 20.47 -18.56
CA GLU A 56 4.75 21.40 -19.67
C GLU A 56 3.77 21.01 -20.80
N GLY A 57 3.02 21.99 -21.29
CA GLY A 57 2.04 21.79 -22.37
C GLY A 57 0.72 21.11 -21.99
N LYS A 58 0.38 20.94 -20.70
CA LYS A 58 -0.93 20.44 -20.27
C LYS A 58 -1.64 21.39 -19.30
N THR A 59 -2.95 21.50 -19.48
CA THR A 59 -3.87 22.27 -18.62
C THR A 59 -4.29 21.52 -17.36
N ASP A 60 -4.12 20.20 -17.31
CA ASP A 60 -4.41 19.42 -16.11
C ASP A 60 -3.38 19.76 -15.03
N PRO A 61 -3.79 20.34 -13.88
CA PRO A 61 -2.90 20.52 -12.74
C PRO A 61 -2.39 19.13 -12.37
N GLY A 62 -1.07 18.94 -12.35
CA GLY A 62 -0.53 17.62 -12.07
C GLY A 62 -0.64 17.27 -10.59
N ARG A 63 0.20 16.32 -10.14
CA ARG A 63 0.06 15.77 -8.79
C ARG A 63 0.43 16.80 -7.74
N ARG A 64 -0.38 16.91 -6.69
CA ARG A 64 -0.10 17.70 -5.48
C ARG A 64 0.80 16.90 -4.53
N PHE A 65 1.72 17.55 -3.85
CA PHE A 65 2.61 16.94 -2.87
C PHE A 65 3.10 17.95 -1.82
N PHE A 66 3.47 17.47 -0.65
CA PHE A 66 4.16 18.25 0.38
C PHE A 66 5.66 17.96 0.32
N GLY A 67 6.45 19.02 0.21
CA GLY A 67 7.91 18.98 0.19
C GLY A 67 8.50 19.84 1.29
N CYS A 68 9.73 19.54 1.71
CA CYS A 68 10.45 20.43 2.61
C CYS A 68 10.81 21.75 1.89
N SER A 69 10.53 22.90 2.50
CA SER A 69 10.90 24.22 1.96
C SER A 69 12.40 24.38 1.75
N GLN A 70 13.22 23.65 2.53
CA GLN A 70 14.69 23.64 2.41
C GLN A 70 15.21 22.55 1.48
N TYR A 71 14.37 21.93 0.64
CA TYR A 71 14.81 20.87 -0.28
C TYR A 71 15.94 21.31 -1.24
N LYS A 72 15.99 22.59 -1.59
CA LYS A 72 17.03 23.15 -2.48
C LYS A 72 18.36 23.41 -1.77
N ASP A 73 18.40 23.40 -0.44
CA ASP A 73 19.64 23.57 0.31
C ASP A 73 20.48 22.29 0.26
N ALA A 74 21.60 22.32 -0.47
CA ALA A 74 22.52 21.17 -0.58
C ALA A 74 23.05 20.69 0.78
N ARG A 75 23.10 21.57 1.78
CA ARG A 75 23.52 21.27 3.16
C ARG A 75 22.43 20.55 3.97
N LYS A 76 21.16 20.67 3.58
CA LYS A 76 20.00 20.13 4.31
C LYS A 76 19.26 19.08 3.48
N LYS A 77 19.58 17.81 3.71
CA LYS A 77 18.97 16.67 3.01
C LYS A 77 17.74 16.14 3.75
N CYS A 78 16.71 16.97 3.92
CA CYS A 78 15.48 16.58 4.62
C CYS A 78 14.77 15.40 3.91
N ASN A 79 14.78 15.39 2.57
CA ASN A 79 14.16 14.35 1.73
C ASN A 79 12.71 14.02 2.13
N PHE A 80 11.99 15.00 2.67
CA PHE A 80 10.58 14.85 3.02
C PHE A 80 9.74 15.01 1.75
N PHE A 81 8.91 14.01 1.48
CA PHE A 81 7.99 14.00 0.35
C PHE A 81 6.73 13.22 0.75
N LEU A 82 5.57 13.85 0.63
CA LEU A 82 4.29 13.23 0.89
C LEU A 82 3.34 13.57 -0.26
N ARG A 83 2.69 12.57 -0.85
CA ARG A 83 1.68 12.83 -1.90
C ARG A 83 0.41 13.37 -1.28
N ALA A 84 -0.16 14.38 -1.92
CA ALA A 84 -1.42 15.00 -1.53
C ALA A 84 -2.50 14.60 -2.54
N ASP A 85 -2.83 13.31 -2.59
CA ASP A 85 -3.90 12.82 -3.46
C ASP A 85 -5.27 13.07 -2.77
N PRO A 86 -6.29 13.55 -3.50
CA PRO A 86 -7.63 13.75 -2.94
C PRO A 86 -8.20 12.44 -2.39
N PRO A 87 -9.11 12.50 -1.39
CA PRO A 87 -9.76 11.31 -0.89
C PRO A 87 -10.50 10.59 -2.03
N TYR A 88 -10.44 9.26 -2.01
CA TYR A 88 -11.25 8.47 -2.93
C TYR A 88 -12.73 8.75 -2.72
N THR A 89 -13.46 8.86 -3.83
CA THR A 89 -14.93 8.85 -3.82
C THR A 89 -15.43 7.59 -3.13
N ASP A 90 -16.62 7.65 -2.52
CA ASP A 90 -17.16 6.49 -1.78
C ASP A 90 -17.30 5.26 -2.70
N ARG A 91 -17.75 5.46 -3.94
CA ARG A 91 -17.77 4.40 -4.96
C ARG A 91 -16.38 3.79 -5.21
N ALA A 92 -15.34 4.61 -5.31
CA ALA A 92 -13.98 4.10 -5.51
C ALA A 92 -13.51 3.30 -4.30
N ARG A 93 -13.86 3.72 -3.08
CA ARG A 93 -13.56 3.00 -1.84
C ARG A 93 -14.24 1.63 -1.81
N GLU A 94 -15.54 1.58 -2.10
CA GLU A 94 -16.32 0.34 -2.19
C GLU A 94 -15.73 -0.65 -3.21
N VAL A 95 -15.39 -0.16 -4.42
CA VAL A 95 -14.79 -0.99 -5.46
C VAL A 95 -13.45 -1.56 -5.01
N VAL A 96 -12.60 -0.74 -4.38
CA VAL A 96 -11.30 -1.19 -3.86
C VAL A 96 -11.48 -2.26 -2.78
N GLU A 97 -12.45 -2.10 -1.88
CA GLU A 97 -12.76 -3.09 -0.84
C GLU A 97 -13.27 -4.40 -1.42
N ALA A 98 -14.19 -4.33 -2.38
CA ALA A 98 -14.70 -5.51 -3.09
C ALA A 98 -13.58 -6.25 -3.84
N LEU A 99 -12.66 -5.52 -4.46
CA LEU A 99 -11.50 -6.11 -5.13
C LEU A 99 -10.54 -6.79 -4.14
N LYS A 100 -10.26 -6.17 -3.00
CA LYS A 100 -9.45 -6.79 -1.94
C LYS A 100 -10.08 -8.09 -1.43
N ALA A 101 -11.40 -8.13 -1.27
CA ALA A 101 -12.11 -9.36 -0.88
C ALA A 101 -11.96 -10.47 -1.92
N LYS A 102 -12.09 -10.13 -3.21
CA LYS A 102 -11.87 -11.09 -4.32
C LYS A 102 -10.44 -11.61 -4.37
N LEU A 103 -9.45 -10.75 -4.10
CA LEU A 103 -8.04 -11.15 -4.05
C LEU A 103 -7.81 -12.16 -2.91
N ARG A 104 -8.26 -11.87 -1.69
CA ARG A 104 -8.15 -12.81 -0.56
C ARG A 104 -8.76 -14.17 -0.86
N ALA A 105 -9.97 -14.19 -1.43
CA ALA A 105 -10.63 -15.44 -1.79
C ALA A 105 -9.87 -16.23 -2.89
N LYS A 106 -9.18 -15.53 -3.81
CA LYS A 106 -8.31 -16.18 -4.79
C LYS A 106 -7.02 -16.70 -4.16
N ASP A 107 -6.41 -15.94 -3.26
CA ASP A 107 -5.19 -16.34 -2.56
C ASP A 107 -5.43 -17.59 -1.70
N GLU A 108 -6.58 -17.67 -0.99
CA GLU A 108 -6.97 -18.87 -0.24
C GLU A 108 -7.17 -20.12 -1.13
N LYS A 109 -7.73 -19.94 -2.33
CA LYS A 109 -7.86 -21.03 -3.30
C LYS A 109 -6.49 -21.46 -3.83
N LEU A 110 -5.62 -20.50 -4.12
CA LEU A 110 -4.26 -20.76 -4.56
C LEU A 110 -3.49 -21.54 -3.49
N GLN A 111 -3.54 -21.09 -2.22
CA GLN A 111 -2.89 -21.76 -1.10
C GLN A 111 -3.39 -23.20 -0.92
N ARG A 112 -4.70 -23.43 -0.99
CA ARG A 112 -5.27 -24.79 -0.94
C ARG A 112 -4.77 -25.66 -2.08
N ALA A 113 -4.82 -25.17 -3.32
CA ALA A 113 -4.30 -25.91 -4.46
C ALA A 113 -2.80 -26.20 -4.30
N THR A 114 -2.00 -25.26 -3.79
CA THR A 114 -0.56 -25.48 -3.53
C THR A 114 -0.32 -26.59 -2.50
N ILE A 115 -1.17 -26.73 -1.48
CA ILE A 115 -1.08 -27.82 -0.49
C ILE A 115 -1.52 -29.16 -1.09
N GLU A 116 -2.56 -29.16 -1.94
CA GLU A 116 -3.13 -30.36 -2.53
C GLU A 116 -2.29 -30.94 -3.69
N LEU A 117 -1.72 -30.09 -4.54
CA LEU A 117 -0.89 -30.49 -5.69
C LEU A 117 0.24 -31.47 -5.34
N PRO A 118 1.06 -31.29 -4.29
CA PRO A 118 2.09 -32.26 -3.93
C PRO A 118 1.53 -33.61 -3.48
N PHE A 119 0.30 -33.67 -2.96
CA PHE A 119 -0.37 -34.93 -2.63
C PHE A 119 -0.81 -35.68 -3.89
N PHE A 120 -1.41 -34.98 -4.85
CA PHE A 120 -1.79 -35.58 -6.14
C PHE A 120 -0.57 -36.00 -6.97
N ARG A 121 0.50 -35.20 -6.97
CA ARG A 121 1.76 -35.55 -7.63
C ARG A 121 2.38 -36.83 -7.04
N LYS A 122 2.35 -37.03 -5.72
CA LYS A 122 2.83 -38.27 -5.08
C LYS A 122 1.97 -39.49 -5.43
N LYS A 123 0.64 -39.34 -5.52
CA LYS A 123 -0.27 -40.41 -5.94
C LYS A 123 -0.06 -40.83 -7.40
N ASN A 124 0.13 -39.88 -8.31
CA ASN A 124 0.35 -40.19 -9.73
C ASN A 124 1.70 -40.86 -9.98
N VAL A 125 2.78 -40.40 -9.33
CA VAL A 125 4.10 -41.07 -9.41
C VAL A 125 4.09 -42.46 -8.76
N GLY A 126 3.24 -42.68 -7.75
CA GLY A 126 3.02 -44.00 -7.13
C GLY A 126 2.15 -44.95 -7.96
N PHE A 127 1.30 -44.41 -8.83
CA PHE A 127 0.48 -45.18 -9.78
C PHE A 127 1.28 -45.59 -11.01
N GLU A 128 2.07 -44.68 -11.61
CA GLU A 128 2.96 -44.99 -12.74
C GLU A 128 3.98 -46.06 -12.40
N ARG A 129 4.59 -46.00 -11.20
CA ARG A 129 5.51 -47.06 -10.73
C ARG A 129 4.84 -48.42 -10.59
N ARG A 130 3.55 -48.48 -10.25
CA ARG A 130 2.82 -49.74 -10.09
C ARG A 130 2.48 -50.39 -11.44
N MET A 131 2.18 -49.60 -12.46
CA MET A 131 1.93 -50.11 -13.82
C MET A 131 3.19 -50.67 -14.50
N CYS A 132 4.37 -50.09 -14.27
CA CYS A 132 5.63 -50.61 -14.84
C CYS A 132 6.09 -51.93 -14.19
N VAL A 133 5.69 -52.21 -12.96
CA VAL A 133 6.05 -53.48 -12.29
C VAL A 133 5.23 -54.64 -12.86
N THR A 134 3.94 -54.42 -13.17
CA THR A 134 3.04 -55.44 -13.73
C THR A 134 3.27 -55.76 -15.20
N SER A 135 4.14 -55.02 -15.90
CA SER A 135 4.45 -55.23 -17.33
C SER A 135 5.78 -55.97 -17.57
N LYS A 136 6.47 -56.43 -16.51
CA LYS A 136 7.73 -57.22 -16.60
C LYS A 136 7.60 -58.71 -16.22
N GLU A 137 6.40 -59.20 -15.90
CA GLU A 137 6.16 -60.59 -15.49
C GLU A 137 5.42 -61.43 -16.54
N LYS A 138 5.58 -61.15 -17.84
CA LYS A 138 5.10 -62.01 -18.93
C LYS A 138 6.15 -62.20 -19.99
#